data_AF-S9QKK2-F1
#
_entry.id   AF-S9QKK2-F1
#
_cell.length_a   1.000
_cell.length_b   1.000
_cell.length_c   1.000
_cell.angle_alpha   90.00
_cell.angle_beta   90.00
_cell.angle_gamma   90.00
#
_symmetry.space_group_name_H-M   'P 1'
#
loop_
_entity.id
_entity.type
_entity.pdbx_description
1 polymer ?
#
loop_
_entity_poly.entity_id
_entity_poly.type
_entity_poly.pdbx_seq_one_letter_code
_entity_poly.pdbx_strand_id
1 'polypeptide(L)'
;MSFAAGQVWTFPEREGCPQLTVTIGRVDTAADLGADPANSAVLSVSITPDAEAEDWPAVGHTPIAASAFAGGELVMDGVTPPEDFDDDYDTWRSAFDAGEAGVFTTAPPDAYSAILQIYAERD
;
A
#
# COMPACT_ATOMS: atom_id res chain seq x y z
N MET A 1 -15.46 -6.19 7.13
CA MET A 1 -14.89 -6.51 5.81
C MET A 1 -13.63 -7.32 6.03
N SER A 2 -13.34 -8.32 5.19
CA SER A 2 -12.08 -9.06 5.23
C SER A 2 -11.25 -8.66 4.03
N PHE A 3 -10.00 -8.29 4.26
CA PHE A 3 -9.05 -8.02 3.20
C PHE A 3 -8.42 -9.32 2.70
N ALA A 4 -8.12 -9.38 1.40
CA ALA A 4 -7.50 -10.52 0.76
C ALA A 4 -6.60 -10.07 -0.40
N ALA A 5 -5.58 -10.87 -0.68
CA ALA A 5 -4.76 -10.67 -1.86
C ALA A 5 -5.59 -10.75 -3.14
N GLY A 6 -5.23 -9.93 -4.12
CA GLY A 6 -5.90 -9.74 -5.39
C GLY A 6 -7.15 -8.86 -5.36
N GLN A 7 -7.48 -8.24 -4.22
CA GLN A 7 -8.50 -7.19 -4.18
C GLN A 7 -7.96 -5.88 -4.72
N VAL A 8 -8.76 -5.21 -5.54
CA VAL A 8 -8.50 -3.87 -6.08
C VAL A 8 -9.51 -2.90 -5.52
N TRP A 9 -9.02 -1.80 -4.98
CA TRP A 9 -9.80 -0.75 -4.35
C TRP A 9 -9.53 0.57 -5.03
N THR A 10 -10.56 1.39 -5.23
CA THR A 10 -10.41 2.76 -5.69
C THR A 10 -10.57 3.72 -4.52
N PHE A 11 -9.76 4.77 -4.52
CA PHE A 11 -9.86 5.88 -3.59
C PHE A 11 -10.13 7.15 -4.38
N PRO A 12 -11.16 7.92 -4.01
CA PRO A 12 -11.54 9.12 -4.76
C PRO A 12 -10.41 10.15 -4.74
N GLU A 13 -10.38 10.98 -5.78
CA GLU A 13 -9.50 12.16 -5.84
C GLU A 13 -9.65 13.04 -4.59
N ARG A 14 -8.55 13.67 -4.18
CA ARG A 14 -8.50 14.64 -3.08
C ARG A 14 -7.71 15.86 -3.51
N GLU A 15 -7.81 16.94 -2.74
CA GLU A 15 -7.02 18.15 -3.01
C GLU A 15 -5.52 17.81 -3.04
N GLY A 16 -4.90 17.95 -4.22
CA GLY A 16 -3.50 17.62 -4.43
C GLY A 16 -3.17 16.12 -4.48
N CYS A 17 -4.14 15.23 -4.72
CA CYS A 17 -3.91 13.80 -4.92
C CYS A 17 -4.92 13.24 -5.94
N PRO A 18 -4.48 12.62 -7.04
CA PRO A 18 -5.41 12.07 -8.04
C PRO A 18 -6.21 10.90 -7.45
N GLN A 19 -7.22 10.45 -8.19
CA GLN A 19 -7.84 9.16 -7.88
C GLN A 19 -6.78 8.07 -7.90
N LEU A 20 -6.84 7.16 -6.93
CA LEU A 20 -5.88 6.07 -6.78
C LEU A 20 -6.55 4.71 -6.92
N THR A 21 -5.90 3.82 -7.64
CA THR A 21 -6.19 2.39 -7.65
C THR A 21 -5.18 1.68 -6.77
N VAL A 22 -5.66 0.89 -5.82
CA VAL A 22 -4.85 0.19 -4.82
C VAL A 22 -5.11 -1.30 -4.92
N THR A 23 -4.09 -2.06 -5.26
CA THR A 23 -4.17 -3.52 -5.38
C THR A 23 -3.50 -4.16 -4.17
N ILE A 24 -4.23 -4.98 -3.43
CA ILE A 24 -3.68 -5.75 -2.31
C ILE A 24 -2.94 -6.95 -2.88
N GLY A 25 -1.61 -6.93 -2.85
CA GLY A 25 -0.80 -8.06 -3.32
C GLY A 25 -0.61 -9.12 -2.23
N ARG A 26 -0.51 -8.71 -0.96
CA ARG A 26 -0.35 -9.63 0.18
C ARG A 26 -0.99 -9.08 1.45
N VAL A 27 -1.41 -9.98 2.33
CA VAL A 27 -1.90 -9.67 3.68
C VAL A 27 -1.05 -10.47 4.66
N ASP A 28 -0.33 -9.77 5.52
CA ASP A 28 0.53 -10.34 6.55
C ASP A 28 -0.13 -10.13 7.92
N THR A 29 -0.30 -11.19 8.71
CA THR A 29 -0.78 -11.01 10.09
C THR A 29 0.34 -10.47 10.97
N ALA A 30 -0.02 -9.86 12.10
CA ALA A 30 0.99 -9.42 13.06
C ALA A 30 1.92 -10.57 13.50
N ALA A 31 1.40 -11.80 13.59
CA ALA A 31 2.20 -12.98 13.89
C ALA A 31 3.18 -13.35 12.76
N ASP A 32 2.76 -13.25 11.49
CA ASP A 32 3.65 -13.48 10.33
C ASP A 32 4.82 -12.50 10.33
N LEU A 33 4.58 -11.27 10.79
CA LEU A 33 5.58 -10.22 10.87
C LEU A 33 6.47 -10.30 12.12
N GLY A 34 6.22 -11.25 13.04
CA GLY A 34 6.92 -11.35 14.33
C GLY A 34 6.53 -10.28 15.36
N ALA A 35 5.40 -9.58 15.14
CA ALA A 35 4.87 -8.55 16.01
C ALA A 35 3.84 -9.10 17.02
N ASP A 36 3.42 -8.27 17.97
CA ASP A 36 2.37 -8.63 18.93
C ASP A 36 1.06 -8.97 18.17
N PRO A 37 0.45 -10.15 18.39
CA PRO A 37 -0.76 -10.57 17.69
C PRO A 37 -1.99 -9.69 17.95
N ALA A 38 -1.96 -8.80 18.95
CA ALA A 38 -2.97 -7.78 19.16
C ALA A 38 -2.93 -6.65 18.11
N ASN A 39 -1.82 -6.53 17.36
CA ASN A 39 -1.71 -5.56 16.27
C ASN A 39 -2.58 -5.96 15.08
N SER A 40 -2.97 -4.95 14.30
CA SER A 40 -3.69 -5.18 13.05
C SER A 40 -2.80 -5.88 12.03
N ALA A 41 -3.41 -6.64 11.12
CA ALA A 41 -2.72 -7.17 9.94
C ALA A 41 -2.15 -6.01 9.09
N VAL A 42 -1.16 -6.31 8.27
CA VAL A 42 -0.56 -5.39 7.30
C VAL A 42 -0.99 -5.81 5.91
N LEU A 43 -1.45 -4.83 5.14
CA LEU A 43 -1.80 -4.94 3.75
C LEU A 43 -0.63 -4.42 2.94
N SER A 44 0.05 -5.32 2.25
CA SER A 44 1.07 -4.97 1.27
C SER A 44 0.37 -4.68 -0.05
N VAL A 45 0.37 -3.41 -0.45
CA VAL A 45 -0.40 -2.94 -1.61
C VAL A 45 0.48 -2.27 -2.66
N SER A 46 0.09 -2.34 -3.92
CA SER A 46 0.60 -1.44 -4.97
C SER A 46 -0.38 -0.30 -5.16
N ILE A 47 0.12 0.91 -5.43
CA ILE A 47 -0.69 2.11 -5.63
C ILE A 47 -0.41 2.67 -7.02
N THR A 48 -1.46 2.79 -7.83
CA THR A 48 -1.39 3.32 -9.19
C THR A 48 -2.35 4.50 -9.30
N PRO A 49 -1.88 5.70 -9.64
CA PRO A 49 -2.77 6.83 -9.90
C PRO A 49 -3.59 6.57 -11.16
N ASP A 50 -4.71 7.29 -11.28
CA ASP A 50 -5.55 7.24 -12.48
C ASP A 50 -4.73 7.52 -13.75
N ALA A 51 -5.11 6.88 -14.87
CA ALA A 51 -4.39 7.00 -16.14
C ALA A 51 -4.37 8.45 -16.67
N GLU A 52 -5.34 9.29 -16.28
CA GLU A 52 -5.35 10.72 -16.63
C GLU A 52 -4.34 11.55 -15.82
N ALA A 53 -3.71 10.98 -14.80
CA ALA A 53 -2.72 11.62 -13.94
C ALA A 53 -1.27 11.27 -14.38
N GLU A 54 -0.91 11.61 -15.63
CA GLU A 54 0.36 11.21 -16.28
C GLU A 54 1.63 11.64 -15.51
N ASP A 55 1.58 12.71 -14.71
CA ASP A 55 2.71 13.20 -13.92
C ASP A 55 2.89 12.50 -12.56
N TRP A 56 2.02 11.55 -12.22
CA TRP A 56 2.01 10.88 -10.92
C TRP A 56 2.62 9.48 -11.04
N PRO A 57 3.69 9.16 -10.28
CA PRO A 57 4.34 7.87 -10.40
C PRO A 57 3.54 6.79 -9.67
N ALA A 58 3.55 5.57 -10.20
CA ALA A 58 3.08 4.41 -9.46
C ALA A 58 4.05 4.04 -8.32
N VAL A 59 3.52 3.45 -7.26
CA VAL A 59 4.30 2.91 -6.15
C VAL A 59 4.09 1.40 -6.11
N GLY A 60 5.17 0.64 -6.33
CA GLY A 60 5.12 -0.82 -6.47
C GLY A 60 4.74 -1.55 -5.19
N HIS A 61 5.23 -1.08 -4.02
CA HIS A 61 4.86 -1.63 -2.72
C HIS A 61 4.66 -0.54 -1.67
N THR A 62 3.60 -0.70 -0.87
CA THR A 62 3.32 0.13 0.31
C THR A 62 2.70 -0.74 1.41
N PRO A 63 3.32 -0.83 2.59
CA PRO A 63 2.79 -1.58 3.73
C PRO A 63 1.82 -0.71 4.55
N ILE A 64 0.54 -1.07 4.58
CA ILE A 64 -0.51 -0.30 5.27
C ILE A 64 -1.17 -1.14 6.35
N ALA A 65 -1.32 -0.60 7.56
CA ALA A 65 -2.06 -1.27 8.62
C ALA A 65 -3.53 -1.44 8.20
N ALA A 66 -4.08 -2.65 8.34
CA ALA A 66 -5.46 -2.94 7.95
C ALA A 66 -6.49 -2.07 8.70
N SER A 67 -6.16 -1.59 9.90
CA SER A 67 -6.97 -0.64 10.67
C SER A 67 -7.01 0.76 10.08
N ALA A 68 -6.00 1.13 9.27
CA ALA A 68 -5.89 2.42 8.59
C ALA A 68 -6.45 2.38 7.15
N PHE A 69 -6.69 1.18 6.60
CA PHE A 69 -7.23 1.01 5.26
C PHE A 69 -8.73 1.34 5.23
N ALA A 70 -9.03 2.61 5.06
CA ALA A 70 -10.40 3.15 5.09
C ALA A 70 -10.64 4.20 3.99
N GLY A 71 -11.90 4.34 3.58
CA GLY A 71 -12.32 5.37 2.61
C GLY A 71 -12.14 4.98 1.13
N GLY A 72 -11.83 3.71 0.85
CA GLY A 72 -11.82 3.16 -0.51
C GLY A 72 -13.06 2.33 -0.80
N GLU A 73 -13.33 2.11 -2.09
CA GLU A 73 -14.40 1.25 -2.60
C GLU A 73 -13.79 0.02 -3.29
N LEU A 74 -14.25 -1.17 -2.94
CA LEU A 74 -13.81 -2.42 -3.58
C LEU A 74 -14.40 -2.47 -4.99
N VAL A 75 -13.55 -2.52 -6.02
CA VAL A 75 -13.98 -2.53 -7.42
C VAL A 75 -13.81 -3.89 -8.08
N MET A 76 -12.81 -4.68 -7.66
CA MET A 76 -12.51 -5.98 -8.26
C MET A 76 -11.79 -6.90 -7.26
N ASP A 77 -11.89 -8.20 -7.47
CA ASP A 77 -11.11 -9.23 -6.78
C ASP A 77 -10.52 -10.24 -7.78
N GLY A 78 -9.52 -11.02 -7.31
CA GLY A 78 -8.83 -12.02 -8.13
C GLY A 78 -7.79 -11.45 -9.11
N VAL A 79 -7.33 -10.23 -8.89
CA VAL A 79 -6.30 -9.57 -9.72
C VAL A 79 -4.90 -9.97 -9.25
N THR A 80 -3.98 -10.14 -10.18
CA THR A 80 -2.56 -10.35 -9.85
C THR A 80 -1.89 -8.99 -9.62
N PRO A 81 -1.09 -8.80 -8.56
CA PRO A 81 -0.33 -7.57 -8.38
C PRO A 81 0.69 -7.36 -9.52
N PRO A 82 1.25 -6.15 -9.67
CA PRO A 82 2.28 -5.86 -10.67
C PRO A 82 3.50 -6.79 -10.57
N GLU A 83 4.23 -6.99 -11.67
CA GLU A 83 5.37 -7.92 -11.72
C GLU A 83 6.47 -7.59 -10.71
N ASP A 84 6.73 -6.30 -10.47
CA ASP A 84 7.76 -5.84 -9.51
C ASP A 84 7.31 -5.89 -8.04
N PHE A 85 6.06 -6.26 -7.76
CA PHE A 85 5.50 -6.23 -6.40
C PHE A 85 6.27 -7.13 -5.43
N ASP A 86 6.63 -8.34 -5.86
CA ASP A 86 7.30 -9.31 -4.99
C ASP A 86 8.73 -8.84 -4.61
N ASP A 87 9.47 -8.27 -5.56
CA ASP A 87 10.81 -7.72 -5.32
C ASP A 87 10.78 -6.51 -4.35
N ASP A 88 9.82 -5.62 -4.54
CA ASP A 88 9.62 -4.46 -3.65
C ASP A 88 9.14 -4.90 -2.26
N TYR A 89 8.25 -5.90 -2.18
CA TYR A 89 7.83 -6.51 -0.92
C TYR A 89 9.00 -7.13 -0.16
N ASP A 90 9.84 -7.93 -0.82
CA ASP A 90 10.97 -8.61 -0.19
C ASP A 90 12.01 -7.61 0.33
N THR A 91 12.19 -6.50 -0.40
CA THR A 91 13.01 -5.37 0.04
C THR A 91 12.48 -4.76 1.33
N TRP A 92 11.19 -4.44 1.37
CA TRP A 92 10.56 -3.92 2.60
C TRP A 92 10.61 -4.94 3.74
N ARG A 93 10.31 -6.22 3.47
CA ARG A 93 10.28 -7.28 4.48
C ARG A 93 11.63 -7.42 5.17
N SER A 94 12.69 -7.45 4.38
CA SER A 94 14.07 -7.52 4.89
C SER A 94 14.42 -6.32 5.78
N ALA A 95 14.04 -5.11 5.37
CA ALA A 95 14.25 -3.91 6.17
C ALA A 95 13.36 -3.87 7.43
N PHE A 96 12.13 -4.39 7.36
CA PHE A 96 11.22 -4.49 8.50
C PHE A 96 11.76 -5.47 9.55
N ASP A 97 12.27 -6.63 9.12
CA ASP A 97 12.94 -7.60 9.98
C ASP A 97 14.19 -7.02 10.67
N ALA A 98 14.90 -6.12 9.99
CA ALA A 98 16.04 -5.40 10.55
C ALA A 98 15.64 -4.23 11.48
N GLY A 99 14.35 -3.90 11.57
CA GLY A 99 13.85 -2.73 12.32
C GLY A 99 14.13 -1.39 11.62
N GLU A 100 14.46 -1.42 10.34
CA GLU A 100 14.81 -0.27 9.50
C GLU A 100 13.63 0.23 8.65
N ALA A 101 12.56 -0.55 8.54
CA ALA A 101 11.31 -0.16 7.87
C ALA A 101 10.10 -0.23 8.81
N GLY A 102 9.07 0.55 8.46
CA GLY A 102 7.81 0.64 9.21
C GLY A 102 6.60 0.25 8.38
N VAL A 103 5.43 0.49 8.96
CA VAL A 103 4.11 0.29 8.35
C VAL A 103 3.36 1.62 8.42
N PHE A 104 2.68 1.99 7.35
CA PHE A 104 1.82 3.17 7.34
C PHE A 104 0.56 2.93 8.17
N THR A 105 0.28 3.85 9.07
CA THR A 105 -0.93 3.87 9.92
C THR A 105 -1.96 4.91 9.42
N THR A 106 -1.77 5.40 8.20
CA THR A 106 -2.65 6.33 7.50
C THR A 106 -3.32 5.65 6.30
N ALA A 107 -4.36 6.27 5.74
CA ALA A 107 -5.05 5.72 4.59
C ALA A 107 -4.17 5.74 3.32
N PRO A 108 -4.44 4.91 2.30
CA PRO A 108 -3.60 4.83 1.11
C PRO A 108 -3.30 6.17 0.41
N PRO A 109 -4.23 7.13 0.27
CA PRO A 109 -3.92 8.43 -0.34
C PRO A 109 -2.93 9.28 0.47
N ASP A 110 -2.99 9.18 1.80
CA ASP A 110 -2.09 9.89 2.71
C ASP A 110 -0.70 9.25 2.73
N ALA A 111 -0.64 7.90 2.72
CA ALA A 111 0.61 7.15 2.58
C ALA A 111 1.30 7.44 1.22
N TYR A 112 0.54 7.44 0.13
CA TYR A 112 1.02 7.76 -1.21
C TYR A 112 1.61 9.17 -1.26
N SER A 113 0.89 10.18 -0.76
CA SER A 113 1.39 11.56 -0.68
C SER A 113 2.69 11.69 0.11
N ALA A 114 2.81 10.96 1.23
CA ALA A 114 4.04 10.95 2.03
C ALA A 114 5.23 10.33 1.28
N ILE A 115 5.00 9.25 0.53
CA ILE A 115 6.03 8.60 -0.30
C ILE A 115 6.54 9.56 -1.37
N LEU A 116 5.64 10.29 -2.04
CA LEU A 116 6.02 11.27 -3.06
C LEU A 116 6.83 12.43 -2.49
N GLN A 117 6.53 12.89 -1.27
CA GLN A 117 7.35 13.88 -0.58
C GLN A 117 8.78 13.36 -0.35
N ILE A 118 8.91 12.11 0.11
CA ILE A 118 10.22 11.46 0.29
C ILE A 118 10.99 11.37 -1.04
N TYR A 119 10.31 11.09 -2.16
CA TYR A 119 10.96 11.08 -3.46
C TYR A 119 11.43 12.49 -3.88
N ALA A 120 10.59 13.51 -3.69
CA ALA A 120 10.94 14.89 -4.01
C ALA A 120 12.09 15.45 -3.16
N GLU A 121 12.25 14.99 -1.91
CA GLU A 121 13.36 15.39 -1.03
C GLU A 121 14.71 14.72 -1.37
N ARG A 122 14.69 13.69 -2.23
CA ARG A 122 15.88 12.93 -2.64
C ARG A 122 16.45 13.36 -3.99
N ASP A 123 15.79 14.28 -4.68
CA ASP A 123 16.21 14.94 -5.93
C ASP A 123 16.94 16.27 -5.63
#